data_AF-A0A2S5K8Q8-F1
#
_entry.id   AF-A0A2S5K8Q8-F1
#
_cell.length_a   1.000
_cell.length_b   1.000
_cell.length_c   1.000
_cell.angle_alpha   90.00
_cell.angle_beta   90.00
_cell.angle_gamma   90.00
#
_symmetry.space_group_name_H-M   'P 1'
#
loop_
_entity.id
_entity.type
_entity.pdbx_description
1 polymer ?
#
loop_
_entity_poly.entity_id
_entity_poly.type
_entity_poly.pdbx_seq_one_letter_code
_entity_poly.pdbx_strand_id
1 'polypeptide(L)'
;MQYEDLYRRIGQIIYSCGPENARQLTVQAELFADEEGGQYQFNYLDEQGEPDWFEPDARAVGDLTEALRAFQHYFIEHELSPGQPVWTHCVVKIDVPESAISIDVY
;
A
#
# COMPACT_ATOMS: atom_id res chain seq x y z
N MET A 1 -14.18 3.16 9.74
CA MET A 1 -12.92 3.93 9.54
C MET A 1 -13.18 4.89 8.38
N GLN A 2 -12.70 6.13 8.40
CA GLN A 2 -12.86 7.02 7.24
C GLN A 2 -11.81 6.70 6.17
N TYR A 3 -12.10 7.03 4.92
CA TYR A 3 -11.18 6.82 3.78
C TYR A 3 -9.79 7.43 4.03
N GLU A 4 -9.75 8.65 4.56
CA GLU A 4 -8.51 9.36 4.88
C GLU A 4 -7.69 8.68 5.99
N ASP A 5 -8.36 8.04 6.96
CA ASP A 5 -7.67 7.26 8.00
C ASP A 5 -6.97 6.04 7.41
N LEU A 6 -7.57 5.38 6.42
CA LEU A 6 -7.00 4.23 5.74
C LEU A 6 -5.78 4.61 4.91
N TYR A 7 -5.87 5.71 4.14
CA TYR A 7 -4.72 6.26 3.41
C TYR A 7 -3.55 6.57 4.34
N ARG A 8 -3.83 7.28 5.44
CA ARG A 8 -2.81 7.62 6.41
C ARG A 8 -2.19 6.37 7.06
N ARG A 9 -3.02 5.39 7.45
CA ARG A 9 -2.54 4.14 8.07
C ARG A 9 -1.63 3.35 7.11
N ILE A 10 -2.06 3.17 5.86
CA ILE A 10 -1.27 2.48 4.82
C ILE A 10 0.06 3.22 4.61
N GLY A 11 0.00 4.55 4.47
CA GLY A 11 1.19 5.39 4.30
C GLY A 11 2.18 5.27 5.45
N GLN A 12 1.69 5.33 6.69
CA GLN A 12 2.53 5.21 7.88
C GLN A 12 3.23 3.86 7.99
N ILE A 13 2.53 2.76 7.68
CA ILE A 13 3.12 1.41 7.72
C ILE A 13 4.29 1.33 6.73
N ILE A 14 4.06 1.71 5.47
CA ILE A 14 5.07 1.63 4.41
C ILE A 14 6.24 2.58 4.68
N TYR A 15 5.96 3.81 5.12
CA TYR A 15 7.01 4.78 5.47
C TYR A 15 7.89 4.27 6.61
N SER A 16 7.29 3.65 7.63
CA SER A 16 8.03 3.21 8.83
C SER A 16 8.94 2.00 8.59
N CYS A 17 8.68 1.21 7.53
CA CYS A 17 9.54 0.09 7.14
C CYS A 17 10.45 0.39 5.93
N GLY A 18 10.31 1.58 5.33
CA GLY A 18 11.14 2.03 4.23
C GLY A 18 12.56 2.38 4.66
N PRO A 19 13.55 2.33 3.75
CA PRO A 19 14.91 2.80 4.01
C PRO A 19 14.96 4.30 4.33
N GLU A 20 15.85 4.71 5.23
CA GLU A 20 15.99 6.12 5.65
C GLU A 20 16.38 7.06 4.50
N ASN A 21 17.09 6.55 3.49
CA ASN A 21 17.52 7.29 2.30
C ASN A 21 16.52 7.22 1.14
N ALA A 22 15.31 6.70 1.36
CA ALA A 22 14.29 6.65 0.31
C ALA A 22 13.69 8.04 0.07
N ARG A 23 13.72 8.51 -1.18
CA ARG A 23 12.93 9.67 -1.61
C ARG A 23 11.54 9.28 -2.09
N GLN A 24 11.38 8.04 -2.56
CA GLN A 24 10.10 7.49 -2.98
C GLN A 24 10.00 6.02 -2.58
N LEU A 25 8.87 5.62 -2.00
CA LEU A 25 8.55 4.22 -1.73
C LEU A 25 7.44 3.77 -2.69
N THR A 26 7.55 2.57 -3.23
CA THR A 26 6.54 1.99 -4.13
C THR A 26 6.26 0.55 -3.73
N VAL A 27 5.02 0.27 -3.35
CA VAL A 27 4.55 -1.06 -2.99
C VAL A 27 3.52 -1.51 -4.01
N GLN A 28 3.81 -2.61 -4.69
CA GLN A 28 2.83 -3.32 -5.52
C GLN A 28 2.28 -4.47 -4.71
N ALA A 29 0.96 -4.57 -4.61
CA ALA A 29 0.29 -5.60 -3.85
C ALA A 29 -0.78 -6.32 -4.69
N GLU A 30 -0.89 -7.62 -4.50
CA GLU A 30 -1.98 -8.46 -4.97
C GLU A 30 -2.60 -9.16 -3.76
N LEU A 31 -3.86 -8.87 -3.46
CA LEU A 31 -4.63 -9.53 -2.39
C LEU A 31 -5.28 -10.81 -2.94
N PHE A 32 -5.09 -11.91 -2.24
CA PHE A 32 -5.75 -13.16 -2.59
C PHE A 32 -7.24 -13.13 -2.23
N ALA A 33 -8.07 -13.66 -3.13
CA ALA A 33 -9.53 -13.64 -3.03
C ALA A 33 -10.07 -14.46 -1.83
N ASP A 34 -9.41 -15.58 -1.50
CA ASP A 34 -9.91 -16.55 -0.50
C ASP A 34 -9.01 -16.71 0.73
N GLU A 35 -7.87 -16.00 0.82
CA GLU A 35 -6.87 -16.20 1.89
C GLU A 35 -6.58 -14.91 2.68
N GLU A 36 -6.19 -15.04 3.95
CA GLU A 36 -5.62 -13.94 4.74
C GLU A 36 -4.17 -13.67 4.29
N GLY A 37 -4.02 -13.01 3.13
CA GLY A 37 -2.69 -12.73 2.60
C GLY A 37 -2.69 -11.96 1.27
N GLY A 38 -1.50 -11.87 0.70
CA GLY A 38 -1.24 -11.27 -0.59
C GLY A 38 0.23 -11.40 -1.00
N GLN A 39 0.52 -11.09 -2.25
CA GLN A 39 1.89 -10.92 -2.75
C GLN A 39 2.27 -9.45 -2.74
N TYR A 40 3.52 -9.17 -2.41
CA TYR A 40 4.03 -7.82 -2.28
C TYR A 40 5.39 -7.67 -2.95
N GLN A 41 5.59 -6.51 -3.58
CA GLN A 41 6.91 -6.06 -4.03
C GLN A 41 7.17 -4.67 -3.45
N PHE A 42 8.27 -4.55 -2.72
CA PHE A 42 8.68 -3.33 -2.03
C PHE A 42 9.90 -2.74 -2.73
N ASN A 43 9.70 -1.62 -3.42
CA ASN A 43 10.75 -0.93 -4.16
C ASN A 43 10.87 0.50 -3.63
N TYR A 44 12.03 1.10 -3.80
CA TYR A 44 12.25 2.50 -3.50
C TYR A 44 13.18 3.16 -4.52
N LEU A 45 13.13 4.48 -4.56
CA LEU A 45 14.18 5.30 -5.15
C LEU A 45 14.95 5.94 -4.00
N ASP A 46 16.27 5.84 -4.02
CA ASP A 46 17.10 6.53 -3.05
C ASP A 46 17.15 8.05 -3.33
N GLU A 47 17.87 8.82 -2.50
CA GLU A 47 18.03 10.27 -2.66
C GLU A 47 18.59 10.68 -4.04
N GLN A 48 19.42 9.84 -4.66
CA GLN A 48 20.00 10.07 -5.98
C GLN A 48 19.04 9.69 -7.12
N GLY A 49 17.96 8.97 -6.78
CA GLY A 49 16.98 8.46 -7.72
C GLY A 49 17.33 7.10 -8.29
N GLU A 50 18.27 6.40 -7.68
CA GLU A 50 18.65 5.05 -8.05
C GLU A 50 17.61 4.07 -7.50
N PRO A 51 17.10 3.14 -8.32
CA PRO A 51 16.11 2.16 -7.89
C PRO A 51 16.76 1.02 -7.11
N ASP A 52 16.13 0.64 -6.02
CA ASP A 52 16.48 -0.56 -5.25
C ASP A 52 15.23 -1.13 -4.55
N TRP A 53 15.38 -2.26 -3.87
CA TRP A 53 14.30 -2.98 -3.18
C TRP A 53 14.60 -3.11 -1.69
N PHE A 54 13.57 -3.37 -0.90
CA PHE A 54 13.71 -3.59 0.54
C PHE A 54 12.80 -4.72 1.02
N GLU A 55 13.14 -5.32 2.15
CA GLU A 55 12.32 -6.37 2.77
C GLU A 55 11.82 -5.87 4.13
N PRO A 56 10.53 -5.53 4.25
CA PRO A 56 9.95 -5.22 5.55
C PRO A 56 9.84 -6.48 6.41
N ASP A 57 9.74 -6.30 7.73
CA ASP A 57 9.51 -7.41 8.63
C ASP A 57 8.08 -7.97 8.51
N ALA A 58 7.89 -9.21 8.97
CA ALA A 58 6.61 -9.92 8.84
C ALA A 58 5.43 -9.20 9.53
N ARG A 59 5.66 -8.39 10.57
CA ARG A 59 4.59 -7.63 11.23
C ARG A 59 4.14 -6.49 10.33
N ALA A 60 5.06 -5.75 9.73
CA ALA A 60 4.74 -4.68 8.79
C ALA A 60 3.93 -5.21 7.58
N VAL A 61 4.28 -6.40 7.06
CA VAL A 61 3.51 -7.04 5.98
C VAL A 61 2.10 -7.44 6.43
N GLY A 62 1.97 -8.00 7.65
CA GLY A 62 0.67 -8.34 8.23
C GLY A 62 -0.22 -7.11 8.44
N ASP A 63 0.34 -6.06 9.04
CA ASP A 63 -0.37 -4.79 9.28
C ASP A 63 -0.80 -4.12 7.97
N LEU A 64 0.06 -4.16 6.94
CA LEU A 64 -0.28 -3.66 5.61
C LEU A 64 -1.41 -4.47 4.97
N THR A 65 -1.37 -5.80 5.09
CA THR A 65 -2.43 -6.68 4.57
C THR A 65 -3.77 -6.36 5.22
N GLU A 66 -3.81 -6.18 6.54
CA GLU A 66 -5.03 -5.79 7.26
C GLU A 66 -5.54 -4.42 6.79
N ALA A 67 -4.65 -3.44 6.66
CA ALA A 67 -5.01 -2.10 6.22
C ALA A 67 -5.56 -2.07 4.78
N LEU A 68 -4.95 -2.82 3.86
CA LEU A 68 -5.43 -2.94 2.48
C LEU A 68 -6.76 -3.69 2.37
N ARG A 69 -7.01 -4.69 3.22
CA ARG A 69 -8.33 -5.35 3.30
C ARG A 69 -9.41 -4.42 3.82
N ALA A 70 -9.10 -3.63 4.85
CA ALA A 70 -10.02 -2.59 5.32
C ALA A 70 -10.31 -1.55 4.21
N PHE A 71 -9.31 -1.24 3.38
CA PHE A 71 -9.46 -0.39 2.20
C PHE A 71 -10.35 -1.04 1.12
N GLN A 72 -10.15 -2.32 0.83
CA GLN A 72 -10.98 -3.09 -0.10
C GLN A 72 -12.44 -3.16 0.37
N HIS A 73 -12.67 -3.44 1.66
CA HIS A 73 -14.01 -3.45 2.26
C HIS A 73 -14.69 -2.09 2.16
N TYR A 74 -13.97 -0.98 2.35
CA TYR A 74 -14.53 0.36 2.17
C TYR A 74 -15.10 0.57 0.75
N PHE A 75 -14.43 0.05 -0.30
CA PHE A 75 -14.96 0.12 -1.67
C PHE A 75 -16.27 -0.65 -1.83
N ILE A 76 -16.40 -1.80 -1.17
CA ILE A 76 -17.61 -2.63 -1.20
C ILE A 76 -18.74 -1.92 -0.46
N GLU A 77 -18.50 -1.46 0.78
CA GLU A 77 -19.52 -0.83 1.63
C GLU A 77 -20.07 0.47 1.02
N HIS A 78 -19.25 1.20 0.26
CA HIS A 78 -19.63 2.46 -0.36
C HIS A 78 -19.93 2.35 -1.87
N GLU A 79 -20.06 1.12 -2.40
CA GLU A 79 -20.41 0.85 -3.80
C GLU A 79 -19.50 1.59 -4.81
N LEU A 80 -18.21 1.69 -4.52
CA LEU A 80 -17.22 2.42 -5.34
C LEU A 80 -16.75 1.62 -6.56
N SER A 81 -17.22 0.38 -6.70
CA SER A 81 -16.97 -0.50 -7.85
C SER A 81 -18.30 -0.99 -8.47
N PRO A 82 -19.20 -0.11 -8.92
CA PRO A 82 -20.54 -0.49 -9.33
C PRO A 82 -20.51 -1.40 -10.56
N GLY A 83 -21.04 -2.62 -10.41
CA GLY A 83 -21.11 -3.61 -11.50
C GLY A 83 -19.79 -4.30 -11.84
N GLN A 84 -18.73 -4.10 -11.04
CA GLN A 84 -17.44 -4.76 -11.20
C GLN A 84 -17.03 -5.47 -9.90
N PRO A 85 -16.23 -6.54 -9.95
CA PRO A 85 -15.60 -7.07 -8.75
C PRO A 85 -14.74 -5.98 -8.10
N VAL A 86 -14.60 -6.04 -6.77
CA VAL A 86 -13.65 -5.17 -6.07
C VAL A 86 -12.22 -5.47 -6.55
N TRP A 87 -11.37 -4.44 -6.59
CA TRP A 87 -9.97 -4.56 -6.99
C TRP A 87 -9.23 -5.62 -6.17
N THR A 88 -8.29 -6.31 -6.80
CA THR A 88 -7.38 -7.27 -6.13
C THR A 88 -5.95 -6.80 -6.18
N HIS A 89 -5.63 -5.83 -7.05
CA HIS A 89 -4.30 -5.30 -7.23
C HIS A 89 -4.27 -3.82 -6.86
N CYS A 90 -3.19 -3.38 -6.22
CA CYS A 90 -2.94 -1.96 -6.03
C CYS A 90 -1.46 -1.60 -6.10
N VAL A 91 -1.18 -0.37 -6.49
CA VAL A 91 0.14 0.25 -6.34
C VAL A 91 0.01 1.43 -5.38
N VAL A 92 0.75 1.35 -4.27
CA VAL A 92 0.91 2.45 -3.31
C VAL A 92 2.22 3.15 -3.60
N LYS A 93 2.19 4.48 -3.71
CA LYS A 93 3.40 5.31 -3.82
C LYS A 93 3.42 6.33 -2.70
N ILE A 94 4.59 6.52 -2.10
CA ILE A 94 4.84 7.58 -1.12
C ILE A 94 5.97 8.44 -1.66
N ASP A 95 5.67 9.73 -1.84
CA ASP A 95 6.65 10.77 -2.05
C ASP A 95 7.08 11.29 -0.68
N VAL A 96 8.32 10.98 -0.29
CA VAL A 96 8.83 11.31 1.05
C VAL A 96 9.04 12.83 1.21
N PRO A 97 9.68 13.55 0.26
CA PRO A 97 9.80 15.01 0.30
C PRO A 97 8.46 15.74 0.42
N GLU A 98 7.47 15.36 -0.39
CA GLU A 98 6.16 16.02 -0.42
C GLU A 98 5.21 15.51 0.68
N SER A 99 5.62 14.47 1.44
CA SER A 99 4.76 13.78 2.42
C SER A 99 3.40 13.38 1.82
N ALA A 100 3.43 12.92 0.57
CA ALA A 100 2.23 12.62 -0.21
C ALA A 100 2.12 11.11 -0.47
N ILE A 101 0.89 10.61 -0.46
CA ILE A 101 0.56 9.21 -0.76
C ILE A 101 -0.41 9.15 -1.94
N SER A 102 -0.18 8.22 -2.87
CA SER A 102 -1.14 7.81 -3.88
C SER A 102 -1.38 6.31 -3.81
N ILE A 103 -2.62 5.90 -4.05
CA ILE A 103 -3.02 4.49 -4.13
C ILE A 103 -3.84 4.34 -5.41
N ASP A 104 -3.29 3.57 -6.35
CA ASP A 104 -3.95 3.20 -7.60
C ASP A 104 -4.43 1.74 -7.46
N VAL A 105 -5.68 1.46 -7.83
CA VAL A 105 -6.31 0.13 -7.70
C VAL A 105 -6.80 -0.39 -9.05
N TYR A 106 -6.75 -1.71 -9.26
CA TYR A 106 -7.11 -2.37 -10.53
C TYR A 106 -7.74 -3.75 -10.32
#